data_AF-A0A8S2M1G1-F1
#
_entry.id   AF-A0A8S2M1G1-F1
#
_cell.length_a   1.000
_cell.length_b   1.000
_cell.length_c   1.000
_cell.angle_alpha   90.00
_cell.angle_beta   90.00
_cell.angle_gamma   90.00
#
_symmetry.space_group_name_H-M   'P 1'
#
loop_
_entity.id
_entity.type
_entity.pdbx_description
1 polymer ?
#
loop_
_entity_poly.entity_id
_entity_poly.type
_entity_poly.pdbx_seq_one_letter_code
_entity_poly.pdbx_strand_id
1 'polypeptide(L)'
;MNTEMESYKRSIVKEQELNEKLTLVLNRTKYEIQNLEKLLQINSEKSETCKQEISTYTKALEETQIMLNRVNNEKAEKQHELNILQREIERENQDRVKLEDEIYQQVQNQMTAEKAAEYSSKLRFKLKEATREIERNLSKVENDIARARLEKTYLITNIRQLDSQAKEYHEQIVEKNQTITRSEQEIKRRVLLIEQKQNQIDLMNKRLENLKEKAGGTELGPLELEVLNLQKSIAQVEKEIFDLEQTWLKGQNELVHLTTEKDVLEKETDSMKLKHTILMSRKLRTENTITNMETDCTHLKRQIELLRLDLERLNKLIYKEGTAKTTLERNNMLSENDFVRELKDAEKDAVHMEGQLADIRIERENLLANLVEAEKQIMFWERKIQLAKEMKSAVDSETGQGEIRAMKSEIHRMQVRYEQLLRQQEKLIRDMETSVSRRETILTRGEFQQKLPQNKAIMQSTVQKKITDLQRKIRETTQQAGELEQQLEEYKMDQQEHVARMTELGGQRDQSTNENSKLDDRITELSLQKNMMLITLTEKQLRAKYYEQIKEGKYIKVHQTPDGLSNARENQINRLRYFETILHGLSERCPQFRRQFVQIQDMLRKRLSDQIARPSSSQ
;
A
#
# COMPACT_ATOMS: atom_id res chain seq x y z
N MET A 1 -101.11 -106.63 -13.03
CA MET A 1 -101.72 -105.31 -13.37
C MET A 1 -101.66 -104.27 -12.25
N ASN A 2 -102.37 -104.38 -11.12
CA ASN A 2 -102.33 -103.31 -10.08
C ASN A 2 -100.99 -103.17 -9.35
N THR A 3 -100.29 -104.28 -9.08
CA THR A 3 -98.97 -104.30 -8.42
C THR A 3 -97.83 -103.79 -9.31
N GLU A 4 -97.90 -104.04 -10.62
CA GLU A 4 -96.93 -103.53 -11.60
C GLU A 4 -97.08 -102.02 -11.78
N MET A 5 -98.32 -101.49 -11.81
CA MET A 5 -98.55 -100.05 -11.84
C MET A 5 -98.02 -99.33 -10.61
N GLU A 6 -98.12 -99.92 -9.41
CA GLU A 6 -97.51 -99.35 -8.20
C GLU A 6 -95.98 -99.40 -8.21
N SER A 7 -95.38 -100.46 -8.78
CA SER A 7 -93.94 -100.56 -9.00
C SER A 7 -93.44 -99.47 -9.94
N TYR A 8 -94.10 -99.28 -11.09
CA TYR A 8 -93.76 -98.22 -12.04
C TYR A 8 -93.95 -96.83 -11.43
N LYS A 9 -95.00 -96.59 -10.63
CA LYS A 9 -95.18 -95.32 -9.91
C LYS A 9 -94.03 -95.06 -8.92
N ARG A 10 -93.60 -96.06 -8.15
CA ARG A 10 -92.43 -95.90 -7.25
C ARG A 10 -91.13 -95.66 -8.01
N SER A 11 -90.95 -96.30 -9.17
CA SER A 11 -89.79 -96.05 -10.03
C SER A 11 -89.80 -94.64 -10.61
N ILE A 12 -90.96 -94.15 -11.06
CA ILE A 12 -91.13 -92.79 -11.57
C ILE A 12 -90.84 -91.76 -10.48
N VAL A 13 -91.30 -91.96 -9.24
CA VAL A 13 -90.99 -91.08 -8.12
C VAL A 13 -89.49 -91.08 -7.80
N LYS A 14 -88.82 -92.24 -7.81
CA LYS A 14 -87.36 -92.31 -7.63
C LYS A 14 -86.59 -91.59 -8.73
N GLU A 15 -87.02 -91.73 -9.99
CA GLU A 15 -86.44 -91.01 -11.13
C GLU A 15 -86.71 -89.50 -11.05
N GLN A 16 -87.88 -89.09 -10.55
CA GLN A 16 -88.20 -87.67 -10.29
C GLN A 16 -87.32 -87.09 -9.18
N GLU A 17 -87.19 -87.79 -8.04
CA GLU A 17 -86.28 -87.39 -6.95
C GLU A 17 -84.82 -87.32 -7.41
N LEU A 18 -84.40 -88.24 -8.29
CA LEU A 18 -83.06 -88.23 -8.88
C LEU A 18 -82.87 -87.06 -9.84
N ASN A 19 -83.88 -86.74 -10.66
CA ASN A 19 -83.88 -85.58 -11.54
C ASN A 19 -83.85 -84.25 -10.76
N GLU A 20 -84.61 -84.14 -9.66
CA GLU A 20 -84.57 -82.97 -8.78
C GLU A 20 -83.18 -82.78 -8.15
N LYS A 21 -82.56 -83.88 -7.67
CA LYS A 21 -81.17 -83.85 -7.16
C LYS A 21 -80.18 -83.42 -8.23
N LEU A 22 -80.27 -83.98 -9.44
CA LEU A 22 -79.41 -83.60 -10.56
C LEU A 22 -79.62 -82.13 -10.96
N THR A 23 -80.86 -81.65 -10.98
CA THR A 23 -81.20 -80.26 -11.28
C THR A 23 -80.63 -79.31 -10.23
N LEU A 24 -80.67 -79.68 -8.96
CA LEU A 24 -80.07 -78.89 -7.88
C LEU A 24 -78.54 -78.83 -8.01
N VAL A 25 -77.88 -79.95 -8.32
CA VAL A 25 -76.43 -79.98 -8.60
C VAL A 25 -76.09 -79.16 -9.84
N LEU A 26 -76.90 -79.24 -10.89
CA LEU A 26 -76.72 -78.45 -12.12
C LEU A 26 -76.88 -76.95 -11.87
N ASN A 27 -77.86 -76.54 -11.06
CA ASN A 27 -78.04 -75.13 -10.71
C ASN A 27 -76.91 -74.62 -9.82
N ARG A 28 -76.43 -75.43 -8.87
CA ARG A 28 -75.27 -75.09 -8.03
C ARG A 28 -74.00 -74.95 -8.87
N THR A 29 -73.72 -75.90 -9.75
CA THR A 29 -72.54 -75.84 -10.64
C THR A 29 -72.63 -74.67 -11.61
N LYS A 30 -73.80 -74.36 -12.17
CA LYS A 30 -74.01 -73.14 -12.97
C LYS A 30 -73.70 -71.86 -12.18
N TYR A 31 -74.15 -71.79 -10.93
CA TYR A 31 -73.86 -70.65 -10.06
C TYR A 31 -72.36 -70.53 -9.73
N GLU A 32 -71.70 -71.66 -9.46
CA GLU A 32 -70.25 -71.72 -9.23
C GLU A 32 -69.47 -71.30 -10.48
N ILE A 33 -69.87 -71.75 -11.67
CA ILE A 33 -69.29 -71.30 -12.96
C ILE A 33 -69.45 -69.80 -13.13
N GLN A 34 -70.66 -69.26 -12.93
CA GLN A 34 -70.90 -67.81 -13.03
C GLN A 34 -70.06 -66.99 -12.04
N ASN A 35 -69.86 -67.49 -10.82
CA ASN A 35 -68.98 -66.83 -9.85
C ASN A 35 -67.51 -66.90 -10.25
N LEU A 36 -67.05 -68.04 -10.76
CA LEU A 36 -65.69 -68.19 -11.27
C LEU A 36 -65.45 -67.28 -12.48
N GLU A 37 -66.40 -67.18 -13.41
CA GLU A 37 -66.32 -66.24 -14.55
C GLU A 37 -66.19 -64.78 -14.08
N LYS A 38 -66.98 -64.36 -13.09
CA LYS A 38 -66.86 -63.02 -12.49
C LYS A 38 -65.50 -62.80 -11.83
N LEU A 39 -64.98 -63.78 -11.08
CA LEU A 39 -63.66 -63.69 -10.46
C LEU A 39 -62.54 -63.65 -11.51
N LEU A 40 -62.69 -64.39 -12.60
CA LEU A 40 -61.77 -64.38 -13.74
C LEU A 40 -61.76 -63.00 -14.42
N GLN A 41 -62.95 -62.42 -14.63
CA GLN A 41 -63.08 -61.06 -15.16
C GLN A 41 -62.39 -60.03 -14.26
N ILE A 42 -62.67 -60.03 -12.95
CA ILE A 42 -62.03 -59.11 -11.99
C ILE A 42 -60.50 -59.27 -12.00
N ASN A 43 -60.00 -60.52 -12.06
CA ASN A 43 -58.56 -60.76 -12.14
C ASN A 43 -57.96 -60.33 -13.48
N SER A 44 -58.70 -60.45 -14.58
CA SER A 44 -58.25 -59.94 -15.90
C SER A 44 -58.14 -58.42 -15.90
N GLU A 45 -59.14 -57.71 -15.36
CA GLU A 45 -59.14 -56.25 -15.23
C GLU A 45 -57.96 -55.79 -14.36
N LYS A 46 -57.72 -56.44 -13.21
CA LYS A 46 -56.55 -56.17 -12.37
C LYS A 46 -55.22 -56.42 -13.08
N SER A 47 -55.14 -57.46 -13.91
CA SER A 47 -53.94 -57.74 -14.69
C SER A 47 -53.68 -56.65 -15.73
N GLU A 48 -54.74 -56.14 -16.36
CA GLU A 48 -54.65 -55.02 -17.30
C GLU A 48 -54.24 -53.72 -16.63
N THR A 49 -54.79 -53.38 -15.47
CA THR A 49 -54.38 -52.18 -14.72
C THR A 49 -52.92 -52.26 -14.31
N CYS A 50 -52.45 -53.39 -13.77
CA CYS A 50 -51.04 -53.56 -13.43
C CYS A 50 -50.11 -53.47 -14.66
N LYS A 51 -50.54 -53.97 -15.84
CA LYS A 51 -49.76 -53.82 -17.07
C LYS A 51 -49.66 -52.36 -17.51
N GLN A 52 -50.74 -51.59 -17.37
CA GLN A 52 -50.74 -50.15 -17.67
C GLN A 52 -49.81 -49.40 -16.70
N GLU A 53 -49.90 -49.69 -15.40
CA GLU A 53 -49.02 -49.11 -14.38
C GLU A 53 -47.55 -49.41 -14.67
N ILE A 54 -47.20 -50.66 -14.96
CA ILE A 54 -45.83 -51.05 -15.35
C ILE A 54 -45.39 -50.24 -16.57
N SER A 55 -46.22 -50.12 -17.61
CA SER A 55 -45.87 -49.33 -18.79
C SER A 55 -45.65 -47.85 -18.46
N THR A 56 -46.44 -47.26 -17.57
CA THR A 56 -46.23 -45.87 -17.14
C THR A 56 -44.94 -45.69 -16.35
N TYR A 57 -44.63 -46.62 -15.43
CA TYR A 57 -43.39 -46.58 -14.66
C TYR A 57 -42.15 -46.80 -15.53
N THR A 58 -42.22 -47.69 -16.53
CA THR A 58 -41.12 -47.88 -17.48
C THR A 58 -40.82 -46.59 -18.26
N LYS A 59 -41.86 -45.88 -18.74
CA LYS A 59 -41.67 -44.60 -19.44
C LYS A 59 -41.07 -43.53 -18.53
N ALA A 60 -41.58 -43.39 -17.30
CA ALA A 60 -41.03 -42.44 -16.34
C ALA A 60 -39.56 -42.78 -15.99
N LEU A 61 -39.21 -44.06 -15.91
CA LEU A 61 -37.83 -44.50 -15.68
C LEU A 61 -36.93 -44.16 -16.87
N GLU A 62 -37.37 -44.39 -18.11
CA GLU A 62 -36.63 -44.02 -19.31
C GLU A 62 -36.40 -42.50 -19.39
N GLU A 63 -37.43 -41.69 -19.14
CA GLU A 63 -37.35 -40.23 -19.12
C GLU A 63 -36.38 -39.73 -18.04
N THR A 64 -36.47 -40.28 -16.82
CA THR A 64 -35.54 -39.92 -15.73
C THR A 64 -34.10 -40.36 -16.02
N GLN A 65 -33.89 -41.49 -16.69
CA GLN A 65 -32.56 -41.94 -17.13
C GLN A 65 -31.96 -41.01 -18.20
N ILE A 66 -32.78 -40.55 -19.15
CA ILE A 66 -32.34 -39.56 -20.17
C ILE A 66 -31.95 -38.24 -19.49
N MET A 67 -32.77 -37.76 -18.56
CA MET A 67 -32.48 -36.52 -17.81
C MET A 67 -31.22 -36.66 -16.96
N LEU A 68 -31.00 -37.81 -16.30
CA LEU A 68 -29.79 -38.08 -15.54
C LEU A 68 -28.54 -38.08 -16.45
N ASN A 69 -28.61 -38.71 -17.61
CA ASN A 69 -27.51 -38.72 -18.57
C ASN A 69 -27.18 -37.30 -19.07
N ARG A 70 -28.20 -36.48 -19.33
CA ARG A 70 -28.02 -35.08 -19.71
C ARG A 70 -27.31 -34.29 -18.61
N VAL A 71 -27.78 -34.37 -17.37
CA VAL A 71 -27.15 -33.67 -16.22
C VAL A 71 -25.71 -34.14 -16.00
N ASN A 72 -25.44 -35.44 -16.18
CA ASN A 72 -24.08 -35.97 -16.08
C ASN A 72 -23.15 -35.41 -17.17
N ASN A 73 -23.64 -35.25 -18.39
CA ASN A 73 -22.87 -34.62 -19.47
C ASN A 73 -22.61 -33.13 -19.18
N GLU A 74 -23.63 -32.37 -18.77
CA GLU A 74 -23.49 -30.97 -18.38
C GLU A 74 -22.48 -30.80 -17.22
N LYS A 75 -22.52 -31.71 -16.23
CA LYS A 75 -21.53 -31.76 -15.14
C LYS A 75 -20.12 -32.01 -15.66
N ALA A 76 -19.94 -32.94 -16.60
CA ALA A 76 -18.64 -33.25 -17.18
C ALA A 76 -18.06 -32.06 -17.97
N GLU A 77 -18.91 -31.36 -18.74
CA GLU A 77 -18.54 -30.14 -19.46
C GLU A 77 -18.12 -29.03 -18.50
N LYS A 78 -18.90 -28.77 -17.45
CA LYS A 78 -18.55 -27.76 -16.44
C LYS A 78 -17.29 -28.10 -15.67
N GLN A 79 -17.05 -29.38 -15.38
CA GLN A 79 -15.80 -29.83 -14.78
C GLN A 79 -14.60 -29.59 -15.72
N HIS A 80 -14.79 -29.78 -17.03
CA HIS A 80 -13.75 -29.51 -18.01
C HIS A 80 -13.42 -28.02 -18.11
N GLU A 81 -14.44 -27.15 -18.18
CA GLU A 81 -14.29 -25.69 -18.14
C GLU A 81 -13.55 -25.23 -16.87
N LEU A 82 -13.92 -25.78 -15.70
CA LEU A 82 -13.26 -25.46 -14.43
C LEU A 82 -11.78 -25.86 -14.44
N ASN A 83 -11.45 -27.03 -14.98
CA ASN A 83 -10.05 -27.46 -15.10
C ASN A 83 -9.23 -26.58 -16.07
N ILE A 84 -9.85 -26.04 -17.12
CA ILE A 84 -9.19 -25.09 -18.02
C ILE A 84 -8.90 -23.78 -17.29
N LEU A 85 -9.92 -23.21 -16.62
CA LEU A 85 -9.78 -21.98 -15.85
C LEU A 85 -8.71 -22.10 -14.76
N GLN A 86 -8.64 -23.23 -14.06
CA GLN A 86 -7.58 -23.49 -13.07
C GLN A 86 -6.18 -23.42 -13.68
N ARG A 87 -5.97 -24.02 -14.87
CA ARG A 87 -4.68 -23.96 -15.57
C ARG A 87 -4.34 -22.55 -16.07
N GLU A 88 -5.35 -21.79 -16.50
CA GLU A 88 -5.17 -20.39 -16.89
C GLU A 88 -4.75 -19.54 -15.69
N ILE A 89 -5.42 -19.69 -14.55
CA ILE A 89 -5.06 -19.02 -13.29
C ILE A 89 -3.64 -19.40 -12.85
N GLU A 90 -3.24 -20.67 -12.94
CA GLU A 90 -1.88 -21.09 -12.62
C GLU A 90 -0.84 -20.45 -13.55
N ARG A 91 -1.12 -20.39 -14.85
CA ARG A 91 -0.22 -19.74 -15.83
C ARG A 91 -0.09 -18.24 -15.56
N GLU A 92 -1.22 -17.56 -15.34
CA GLU A 92 -1.22 -16.12 -15.06
C GLU A 92 -0.50 -15.79 -13.75
N ASN A 93 -0.62 -16.65 -12.73
CA ASN A 93 0.17 -16.52 -11.50
C ASN A 93 1.67 -16.71 -11.75
N GLN A 94 2.07 -17.68 -12.59
CA GLN A 94 3.48 -17.86 -12.95
C GLN A 94 4.04 -16.63 -13.69
N ASP A 95 3.26 -16.06 -14.60
CA ASP A 95 3.68 -14.86 -15.33
C ASP A 95 3.70 -13.62 -14.44
N ARG A 96 2.77 -13.50 -13.47
CA ARG A 96 2.82 -12.47 -12.43
C ARG A 96 4.12 -12.54 -11.62
N VAL A 97 4.50 -13.74 -11.15
CA VAL A 97 5.74 -13.94 -10.38
C VAL A 97 6.97 -13.58 -11.21
N LYS A 98 7.03 -13.97 -12.49
CA LYS A 98 8.14 -13.58 -13.38
C LYS A 98 8.23 -12.07 -13.54
N LEU A 99 7.10 -11.39 -13.71
CA LEU A 99 7.07 -9.93 -13.82
C LEU A 99 7.48 -9.25 -12.51
N GLU A 100 7.06 -9.76 -11.36
CA GLU A 100 7.51 -9.29 -10.05
C GLU A 100 9.03 -9.42 -9.89
N ASP A 101 9.62 -10.56 -10.29
CA ASP A 101 11.06 -10.78 -10.28
C ASP A 101 11.81 -9.83 -11.24
N GLU A 102 11.28 -9.60 -12.44
CA GLU A 102 11.83 -8.65 -13.40
C GLU A 102 11.81 -7.21 -12.87
N ILE A 103 10.69 -6.79 -12.26
CA ILE A 103 10.56 -5.48 -11.61
C ILE A 103 11.58 -5.35 -10.49
N TYR A 104 11.71 -6.37 -9.64
CA TYR A 104 12.69 -6.37 -8.55
C TYR A 104 14.12 -6.23 -9.08
N GLN A 105 14.47 -6.97 -10.12
CA GLN A 105 15.78 -6.90 -10.76
C GLN A 105 16.03 -5.51 -11.38
N GLN A 106 15.03 -4.90 -12.02
CA GLN A 106 15.16 -3.54 -12.56
C GLN A 106 15.37 -2.50 -11.46
N VAL A 107 14.62 -2.58 -10.35
CA VAL A 107 14.80 -1.69 -9.20
C VAL A 107 16.19 -1.83 -8.59
N GLN A 108 16.69 -3.07 -8.45
CA GLN A 108 18.03 -3.32 -7.94
C GLN A 108 19.12 -2.75 -8.89
N ASN A 109 18.94 -2.92 -10.20
CA ASN A 109 19.83 -2.36 -11.21
C ASN A 109 19.83 -0.83 -11.16
N GLN A 110 18.66 -0.20 -11.03
CA GLN A 110 18.53 1.25 -10.92
C GLN A 110 19.22 1.78 -9.65
N MET A 111 19.00 1.15 -8.50
CA MET A 111 19.65 1.55 -7.25
C MET A 111 21.18 1.43 -7.34
N THR A 112 21.67 0.42 -8.05
CA THR A 112 23.11 0.21 -8.28
C THR A 112 23.66 1.30 -9.22
N ALA A 113 22.94 1.64 -10.28
CA ALA A 113 23.29 2.73 -11.19
C ALA A 113 23.29 4.09 -10.49
N GLU A 114 22.32 4.36 -9.61
CA GLU A 114 22.25 5.59 -8.80
C GLU A 114 23.45 5.70 -7.86
N LYS A 115 23.81 4.62 -7.15
CA LYS A 115 25.02 4.59 -6.30
C LYS A 115 26.29 4.83 -7.12
N ALA A 116 26.41 4.23 -8.31
CA ALA A 116 27.54 4.45 -9.21
C ALA A 116 27.60 5.90 -9.73
N ALA A 117 26.46 6.50 -10.03
CA ALA A 117 26.35 7.90 -10.44
C ALA A 117 26.72 8.86 -9.31
N GLU A 118 26.29 8.58 -8.08
CA GLU A 118 26.65 9.36 -6.89
C GLU A 118 28.15 9.28 -6.61
N TYR A 119 28.74 8.09 -6.66
CA TYR A 119 30.19 7.90 -6.54
C TYR A 119 30.95 8.67 -7.63
N SER A 120 30.50 8.58 -8.88
CA SER A 120 31.07 9.33 -10.01
C SER A 120 30.96 10.85 -9.79
N SER A 121 29.86 11.32 -9.22
CA SER A 121 29.68 12.73 -8.85
C SER A 121 30.67 13.18 -7.77
N LYS A 122 30.84 12.38 -6.71
CA LYS A 122 31.84 12.62 -5.65
C LYS A 122 33.25 12.67 -6.21
N LEU A 123 33.60 11.75 -7.11
CA LEU A 123 34.90 11.73 -7.77
C LEU A 123 35.12 12.97 -8.64
N ARG A 124 34.10 13.37 -9.43
CA ARG A 124 34.13 14.62 -10.22
C ARG A 124 34.35 15.85 -9.34
N PHE A 125 33.71 15.92 -8.19
CA PHE A 125 33.89 17.03 -7.25
C PHE A 125 35.34 17.09 -6.73
N LYS A 126 35.89 15.95 -6.28
CA LYS A 126 37.29 15.86 -5.85
C LYS A 126 38.29 16.26 -6.95
N LEU A 127 38.05 15.79 -8.18
CA LEU A 127 38.88 16.18 -9.33
C LEU A 127 38.80 17.68 -9.58
N LYS A 128 37.60 18.28 -9.52
CA LYS A 128 37.42 19.73 -9.71
C LYS A 128 38.12 20.55 -8.62
N GLU A 129 38.13 20.08 -7.36
CA GLU A 129 38.90 20.72 -6.29
C GLU A 129 40.41 20.62 -6.55
N ALA A 130 40.90 19.44 -6.92
CA ALA A 130 42.30 19.25 -7.28
C ALA A 130 42.72 20.13 -8.48
N THR A 131 41.88 20.24 -9.51
CA THR A 131 42.12 21.15 -10.65
C THR A 131 42.21 22.60 -10.19
N ARG A 132 41.27 23.06 -9.36
CA ARG A 132 41.30 24.43 -8.81
C ARG A 132 42.55 24.71 -7.97
N GLU A 133 43.02 23.71 -7.22
CA GLU A 133 44.25 23.83 -6.44
C GLU A 133 45.48 23.94 -7.36
N ILE A 134 45.56 23.12 -8.40
CA ILE A 134 46.61 23.19 -9.41
C ILE A 134 46.57 24.54 -10.14
N GLU A 135 45.40 25.05 -10.53
CA GLU A 135 45.24 26.38 -11.15
C GLU A 135 45.74 27.50 -10.23
N ARG A 136 45.40 27.47 -8.94
CA ARG A 136 45.92 28.44 -7.96
C ARG A 136 47.45 28.37 -7.85
N ASN A 137 48.01 27.17 -7.85
CA ASN A 137 49.46 26.98 -7.78
C ASN A 137 50.13 27.48 -9.07
N LEU A 138 49.54 27.24 -10.23
CA LEU A 138 50.00 27.78 -11.51
C LEU A 138 50.05 29.31 -11.48
N SER A 139 48.98 29.97 -11.05
CA SER A 139 48.95 31.44 -10.94
C SER A 139 49.98 31.99 -9.95
N LYS A 140 50.32 31.26 -8.87
CA LYS A 140 51.41 31.65 -7.96
C LYS A 140 52.76 31.59 -8.67
N VAL A 141 53.05 30.46 -9.33
CA VAL A 141 54.30 30.27 -10.08
C VAL A 141 54.44 31.29 -11.20
N GLU A 142 53.37 31.60 -11.93
CA GLU A 142 53.37 32.64 -12.97
C GLU A 142 53.71 34.02 -12.40
N ASN A 143 53.15 34.37 -11.24
CA ASN A 143 53.48 35.62 -10.55
C ASN A 143 54.94 35.65 -10.07
N ASP A 144 55.45 34.55 -9.54
CA ASP A 144 56.86 34.44 -9.12
C ASP A 144 57.81 34.56 -10.32
N ILE A 145 57.47 33.94 -11.46
CA ILE A 145 58.19 34.11 -12.74
C ILE A 145 58.16 35.57 -13.19
N ALA A 146 57.01 36.25 -13.11
CA ALA A 146 56.90 37.66 -13.49
C ALA A 146 57.77 38.55 -12.57
N ARG A 147 57.80 38.27 -11.27
CA ARG A 147 58.63 38.98 -10.30
C ARG A 147 60.12 38.76 -10.56
N ALA A 148 60.55 37.52 -10.78
CA ALA A 148 61.93 37.19 -11.14
C ALA A 148 62.35 37.83 -12.48
N ARG A 149 61.44 37.92 -13.46
CA ARG A 149 61.69 38.64 -14.73
C ARG A 149 61.90 40.13 -14.49
N LEU A 150 61.10 40.76 -13.64
CA LEU A 150 61.26 42.18 -13.28
C LEU A 150 62.59 42.41 -12.57
N GLU A 151 62.95 41.59 -11.58
CA GLU A 151 64.24 41.65 -10.89
C GLU A 151 65.40 41.49 -11.86
N LYS A 152 65.33 40.51 -12.78
CA LYS A 152 66.32 40.34 -13.85
C LYS A 152 66.46 41.60 -14.70
N THR A 153 65.35 42.22 -15.14
CA THR A 153 65.43 43.46 -15.93
C THR A 153 66.03 44.61 -15.14
N TYR A 154 65.67 44.76 -13.87
CA TYR A 154 66.22 45.76 -12.97
C TYR A 154 67.73 45.60 -12.79
N LEU A 155 68.20 44.37 -12.55
CA LEU A 155 69.62 44.07 -12.45
C LEU A 155 70.36 44.36 -13.76
N ILE A 156 69.80 44.01 -14.92
CA ILE A 156 70.40 44.31 -16.23
C ILE A 156 70.52 45.82 -16.43
N THR A 157 69.49 46.60 -16.10
CA THR A 157 69.55 48.07 -16.22
C THR A 157 70.61 48.66 -15.29
N ASN A 158 70.69 48.17 -14.05
CA ASN A 158 71.69 48.63 -13.09
C ASN A 158 73.12 48.29 -13.54
N ILE A 159 73.34 47.08 -14.04
CA ILE A 159 74.64 46.66 -14.60
C ILE A 159 75.02 47.56 -15.79
N ARG A 160 74.09 47.87 -16.70
CA ARG A 160 74.36 48.78 -17.82
C ARG A 160 74.72 50.19 -17.36
N GLN A 161 74.05 50.69 -16.32
CA GLN A 161 74.34 52.00 -15.75
C GLN A 161 75.75 52.02 -15.12
N LEU A 162 76.08 51.00 -14.32
CA LEU A 162 77.41 50.85 -13.73
C LEU A 162 78.51 50.70 -14.80
N ASP A 163 78.26 49.96 -15.88
CA ASP A 163 79.20 49.83 -17.00
C ASP A 163 79.42 51.17 -17.74
N SER A 164 78.35 51.95 -17.92
CA SER A 164 78.45 53.31 -18.48
C SER A 164 79.26 54.23 -17.59
N GLN A 165 79.02 54.21 -16.27
CA GLN A 165 79.79 55.00 -15.30
C GLN A 165 81.26 54.57 -15.27
N ALA A 166 81.54 53.27 -15.34
CA ALA A 166 82.90 52.76 -15.40
C ALA A 166 83.65 53.23 -16.66
N LYS A 167 82.98 53.26 -17.82
CA LYS A 167 83.53 53.82 -19.06
C LYS A 167 83.82 55.31 -18.96
N GLU A 168 82.89 56.08 -18.40
CA GLU A 168 83.07 57.52 -18.20
C GLU A 168 84.26 57.82 -17.27
N TYR A 169 84.37 57.10 -16.14
CA TYR A 169 85.54 57.22 -15.26
C TYR A 169 86.84 56.81 -15.96
N HIS A 170 86.81 55.79 -16.81
CA HIS A 170 87.97 55.39 -17.59
C HIS A 170 88.41 56.50 -18.57
N GLU A 171 87.46 57.12 -19.28
CA GLU A 171 87.73 58.25 -20.18
C GLU A 171 88.30 59.45 -19.43
N GLN A 172 87.73 59.80 -18.27
CA GLN A 172 88.26 60.87 -17.41
C GLN A 172 89.68 60.59 -16.94
N ILE A 173 90.01 59.34 -16.55
CA ILE A 173 91.37 58.95 -16.17
C ILE A 173 92.33 59.13 -17.36
N VAL A 174 91.93 58.72 -18.57
CA VAL A 174 92.74 58.89 -19.78
C VAL A 174 93.00 60.38 -20.06
N GLU A 175 91.97 61.24 -19.97
CA GLU A 175 92.12 62.69 -20.17
C GLU A 175 93.03 63.34 -19.13
N LYS A 176 92.88 62.96 -17.85
CA LYS A 176 93.76 63.44 -16.77
C LYS A 176 95.20 62.97 -16.98
N ASN A 177 95.43 61.72 -17.39
CA ASN A 177 96.76 61.22 -17.72
C ASN A 177 97.39 61.97 -18.90
N GLN A 178 96.61 62.34 -19.92
CA GLN A 178 97.10 63.19 -21.01
C GLN A 178 97.49 64.58 -20.51
N THR A 179 96.69 65.17 -19.62
CA THR A 179 96.97 66.47 -19.01
C THR A 179 98.24 66.43 -18.16
N ILE A 180 98.41 65.37 -17.35
CA ILE A 180 99.63 65.12 -16.57
C ILE A 180 100.84 64.97 -17.51
N THR A 181 100.71 64.20 -18.58
CA THR A 181 101.81 64.04 -19.56
C THR A 181 102.22 65.38 -20.17
N ARG A 182 101.25 66.24 -20.52
CA ARG A 182 101.52 67.59 -21.04
C ARG A 182 102.18 68.47 -19.98
N SER A 183 101.70 68.46 -18.74
CA SER A 183 102.28 69.26 -17.66
C SER A 183 103.68 68.78 -17.30
N GLU A 184 103.95 67.47 -17.28
CA GLU A 184 105.29 66.91 -17.10
C GLU A 184 106.25 67.34 -18.22
N GLN A 185 105.78 67.36 -19.48
CA GLN A 185 106.58 67.87 -20.61
C GLN A 185 106.87 69.37 -20.46
N GLU A 186 105.88 70.16 -20.05
CA GLU A 186 106.07 71.58 -19.77
C GLU A 186 107.01 71.82 -18.59
N ILE A 187 106.90 71.06 -17.51
CA ILE A 187 107.80 71.11 -16.37
C ILE A 187 109.23 70.80 -16.83
N LYS A 188 109.44 69.74 -17.62
CA LYS A 188 110.77 69.42 -18.19
C LYS A 188 111.33 70.57 -19.04
N ARG A 189 110.50 71.19 -19.89
CA ARG A 189 110.91 72.37 -20.68
C ARG A 189 111.26 73.57 -19.79
N ARG A 190 110.45 73.86 -18.76
CA ARG A 190 110.69 74.95 -17.82
C ARG A 190 111.94 74.72 -16.98
N VAL A 191 112.20 73.50 -16.51
CA VAL A 191 113.43 73.14 -15.80
C VAL A 191 114.65 73.43 -16.68
N LEU A 192 114.62 73.02 -17.94
CA LEU A 192 115.71 73.26 -18.89
C LEU A 192 115.92 74.76 -19.18
N LEU A 193 114.82 75.53 -19.28
CA LEU A 193 114.87 76.98 -19.43
C LEU A 193 115.40 77.67 -18.17
N ILE A 194 115.02 77.20 -16.98
CA ILE A 194 115.51 77.71 -15.69
C ILE A 194 117.01 77.47 -15.58
N GLU A 195 117.53 76.30 -15.94
CA GLU A 195 118.99 76.05 -15.98
C GLU A 195 119.70 77.01 -16.94
N GLN A 196 119.15 77.24 -18.14
CA GLN A 196 119.72 78.21 -19.10
C GLN A 196 119.69 79.64 -18.58
N LYS A 197 118.59 80.05 -17.93
CA LYS A 197 118.43 81.41 -17.39
C LYS A 197 119.26 81.61 -16.12
N GLN A 198 119.41 80.61 -15.27
CA GLN A 198 120.28 80.66 -14.10
C GLN A 198 121.75 80.85 -14.53
N ASN A 199 122.19 80.14 -15.57
CA ASN A 199 123.52 80.33 -16.17
C ASN A 199 123.71 81.74 -16.77
N GLN A 200 122.66 82.33 -17.38
CA GLN A 200 122.70 83.72 -17.86
C GLN A 200 122.72 84.74 -16.72
N ILE A 201 121.96 84.49 -15.65
CA ILE A 201 121.89 85.35 -14.46
C ILE A 201 123.25 85.35 -13.74
N ASP A 202 123.91 84.21 -13.61
CA ASP A 202 125.26 84.13 -13.02
C ASP A 202 126.30 84.89 -13.86
N LEU A 203 126.14 84.91 -15.20
CA LEU A 203 126.99 85.68 -16.11
C LEU A 203 126.69 87.19 -16.06
N MET A 204 125.42 87.57 -15.92
CA MET A 204 124.96 88.95 -15.87
C MET A 204 125.21 89.58 -14.50
N ASN A 205 125.08 88.85 -13.39
CA ASN A 205 125.43 89.32 -12.05
C ASN A 205 126.93 89.65 -11.95
N LYS A 206 127.79 88.87 -12.61
CA LYS A 206 129.23 89.17 -12.78
C LYS A 206 129.53 90.42 -13.61
N ARG A 207 128.62 90.83 -14.49
CA ARG A 207 128.71 92.07 -15.28
C ARG A 207 128.04 93.27 -14.60
N LEU A 208 127.02 93.04 -13.78
CA LEU A 208 126.27 94.06 -13.03
C LEU A 208 127.04 94.58 -11.80
N GLU A 209 127.92 93.78 -11.21
CA GLU A 209 128.87 94.23 -10.18
C GLU A 209 129.94 95.18 -10.76
N ASN A 210 130.32 95.03 -12.04
CA ASN A 210 131.34 95.85 -12.70
C ASN A 210 130.82 97.15 -13.34
N LEU A 211 129.50 97.33 -13.46
CA LEU A 211 128.90 98.48 -14.17
C LEU A 211 127.99 99.35 -13.28
N LYS A 212 127.74 98.97 -12.01
CA LYS A 212 127.08 99.86 -11.03
C LYS A 212 128.02 100.91 -10.39
N GLU A 213 129.31 100.90 -10.73
CA GLU A 213 130.30 101.88 -10.24
C GLU A 213 130.45 103.12 -11.15
N LYS A 214 129.78 103.19 -12.31
CA LYS A 214 129.86 104.35 -13.23
C LYS A 214 128.50 104.73 -13.82
N ALA A 215 128.01 105.90 -13.40
CA ALA A 215 126.83 106.63 -13.90
C ALA A 215 125.48 105.97 -13.56
N GLY A 216 124.69 106.44 -12.59
CA GLY A 216 124.37 107.84 -12.30
C GLY A 216 123.41 108.35 -13.39
N GLY A 217 122.10 108.38 -13.06
CA GLY A 217 120.95 108.66 -13.95
C GLY A 217 121.06 109.95 -14.76
N THR A 218 120.17 110.21 -15.74
CA THR A 218 118.84 110.83 -15.56
C THR A 218 118.05 110.83 -16.89
N GLU A 219 116.73 110.60 -16.86
CA GLU A 219 115.59 111.53 -17.09
C GLU A 219 115.59 112.46 -18.33
N LEU A 220 114.52 112.34 -19.13
CA LEU A 220 113.90 113.32 -20.04
C LEU A 220 112.37 113.15 -19.86
N GLY A 221 111.43 114.07 -20.12
CA GLY A 221 111.42 115.41 -20.70
C GLY A 221 110.01 115.70 -21.30
N PRO A 222 109.55 116.95 -21.42
CA PRO A 222 108.12 117.32 -21.48
C PRO A 222 107.32 116.91 -22.74
N LEU A 223 107.98 116.35 -23.77
CA LEU A 223 107.33 115.84 -24.99
C LEU A 223 106.62 114.49 -24.77
N GLU A 224 107.03 113.74 -23.73
CA GLU A 224 106.37 112.48 -23.33
C GLU A 224 104.97 112.72 -22.76
N LEU A 225 104.69 113.91 -22.23
CA LEU A 225 103.40 114.27 -21.61
C LEU A 225 102.30 114.51 -22.67
N GLU A 226 102.66 114.97 -23.86
CA GLU A 226 101.73 115.18 -24.97
C GLU A 226 101.42 113.86 -25.70
N VAL A 227 102.43 112.97 -25.82
CA VAL A 227 102.25 111.58 -26.27
C VAL A 227 101.36 110.80 -25.31
N LEU A 228 101.52 111.00 -23.99
CA LEU A 228 100.66 110.38 -22.96
C LEU A 228 99.18 110.79 -23.11
N ASN A 229 98.90 112.03 -23.51
CA ASN A 229 97.53 112.50 -23.67
C ASN A 229 96.87 111.96 -24.95
N LEU A 230 97.60 111.86 -26.07
CA LEU A 230 97.08 111.22 -27.29
C LEU A 230 96.92 109.71 -27.12
N GLN A 231 97.83 109.04 -26.41
CA GLN A 231 97.69 107.63 -26.03
C GLN A 231 96.48 107.38 -25.13
N LYS A 232 96.18 108.29 -24.19
CA LYS A 232 94.96 108.19 -23.37
C LYS A 232 93.68 108.30 -24.21
N SER A 233 93.66 109.17 -25.22
CA SER A 233 92.51 109.33 -26.11
C SER A 233 92.27 108.09 -26.97
N ILE A 234 93.33 107.51 -27.55
CA ILE A 234 93.26 106.26 -28.32
C ILE A 234 92.82 105.10 -27.42
N ALA A 235 93.40 104.97 -26.22
CA ALA A 235 93.02 103.94 -25.26
C ALA A 235 91.54 104.06 -24.83
N GLN A 236 90.97 105.27 -24.82
CA GLN A 236 89.57 105.48 -24.50
C GLN A 236 88.64 105.01 -25.63
N VAL A 237 88.97 105.28 -26.89
CA VAL A 237 88.20 104.77 -28.05
C VAL A 237 88.34 103.25 -28.18
N GLU A 238 89.54 102.69 -27.96
CA GLU A 238 89.74 101.24 -27.93
C GLU A 238 88.92 100.55 -26.82
N LYS A 239 88.79 101.20 -25.66
CA LYS A 239 87.93 100.73 -24.59
C LYS A 239 86.45 100.77 -24.98
N GLU A 240 85.98 101.82 -25.63
CA GLU A 240 84.60 101.91 -26.12
C GLU A 240 84.30 100.84 -27.18
N ILE A 241 85.24 100.56 -28.10
CA ILE A 241 85.12 99.48 -29.08
C ILE A 241 85.06 98.12 -28.36
N PHE A 242 85.94 97.88 -27.39
CA PHE A 242 85.95 96.64 -26.62
C PHE A 242 84.62 96.44 -25.84
N ASP A 243 84.09 97.49 -25.22
CA ASP A 243 82.82 97.42 -24.49
C ASP A 243 81.64 97.11 -25.45
N LEU A 244 81.66 97.67 -26.68
CA LEU A 244 80.68 97.37 -27.73
C LEU A 244 80.81 95.95 -28.28
N GLU A 245 82.02 95.46 -28.52
CA GLU A 245 82.29 94.08 -28.93
C GLU A 245 81.84 93.09 -27.84
N GLN A 246 82.08 93.41 -26.56
CA GLN A 246 81.67 92.58 -25.45
C GLN A 246 80.14 92.53 -25.31
N THR A 247 79.46 93.66 -25.52
CA THR A 247 77.98 93.68 -25.51
C THR A 247 77.38 92.96 -26.71
N TRP A 248 77.99 93.07 -27.89
CA TRP A 248 77.60 92.30 -29.07
C TRP A 248 77.80 90.79 -28.88
N LEU A 249 78.96 90.34 -28.37
CA LEU A 249 79.22 88.93 -28.08
C LEU A 249 78.27 88.36 -27.02
N LYS A 250 77.90 89.16 -26.01
CA LYS A 250 76.87 88.77 -25.03
C LYS A 250 75.52 88.57 -25.71
N GLY A 251 75.09 89.51 -26.56
CA GLY A 251 73.85 89.39 -27.32
C GLY A 251 73.86 88.21 -28.31
N GLN A 252 74.99 87.93 -28.94
CA GLN A 252 75.15 86.76 -29.82
C GLN A 252 75.09 85.45 -29.04
N ASN A 253 75.75 85.35 -27.88
CA ASN A 253 75.67 84.16 -27.02
C ASN A 253 74.25 83.93 -26.49
N GLU A 254 73.55 85.00 -26.11
CA GLU A 254 72.16 84.90 -25.68
C GLU A 254 71.23 84.47 -26.82
N LEU A 255 71.45 84.99 -28.03
CA LEU A 255 70.72 84.55 -29.22
C LEU A 255 70.97 83.06 -29.54
N VAL A 256 72.23 82.61 -29.47
CA VAL A 256 72.56 81.19 -29.66
C VAL A 256 71.90 80.33 -28.59
N HIS A 257 71.95 80.75 -27.31
CA HIS A 257 71.29 80.05 -26.22
C HIS A 257 69.78 79.93 -26.47
N LEU A 258 69.09 81.04 -26.76
CA LEU A 258 67.65 81.05 -27.05
C LEU A 258 67.31 80.20 -28.28
N THR A 259 68.18 80.15 -29.29
CA THR A 259 67.99 79.30 -30.47
C THR A 259 68.12 77.81 -30.11
N THR A 260 69.13 77.43 -29.32
CA THR A 260 69.27 76.06 -28.84
C THR A 260 68.12 75.63 -27.92
N GLU A 261 67.64 76.53 -27.07
CA GLU A 261 66.50 76.29 -26.19
C GLU A 261 65.20 76.12 -27.00
N LYS A 262 64.98 76.96 -28.02
CA LYS A 262 63.89 76.78 -28.98
C LYS A 262 63.95 75.40 -29.64
N ASP A 263 65.11 74.97 -30.13
CA ASP A 263 65.26 73.67 -30.80
C ASP A 263 64.97 72.49 -29.84
N VAL A 264 65.33 72.62 -28.56
CA VAL A 264 65.00 71.64 -27.51
C VAL A 264 63.49 71.60 -27.27
N LEU A 265 62.86 72.76 -27.08
CA LEU A 265 61.42 72.89 -26.88
C LEU A 265 60.61 72.37 -28.08
N GLU A 266 61.11 72.57 -29.30
CA GLU A 266 60.49 72.07 -30.53
C GLU A 266 60.53 70.53 -30.57
N LYS A 267 61.68 69.92 -30.25
CA LYS A 267 61.80 68.45 -30.13
C LYS A 267 60.92 67.88 -29.02
N GLU A 268 60.82 68.55 -27.88
CA GLU A 268 59.92 68.15 -26.79
C GLU A 268 58.45 68.24 -27.22
N THR A 269 58.09 69.30 -27.93
CA THR A 269 56.73 69.50 -28.47
C THR A 269 56.36 68.38 -29.44
N ASP A 270 57.27 67.98 -30.33
CA ASP A 270 57.03 66.88 -31.27
C ASP A 270 56.96 65.51 -30.57
N SER A 271 57.78 65.28 -29.56
CA SER A 271 57.67 64.10 -28.68
C SER A 271 56.32 64.03 -27.97
N MET A 272 55.81 65.17 -27.48
CA MET A 272 54.50 65.25 -26.85
C MET A 272 53.36 65.02 -27.84
N LYS A 273 53.44 65.55 -29.07
CA LYS A 273 52.46 65.26 -30.14
C LYS A 273 52.41 63.76 -30.44
N LEU A 274 53.58 63.11 -30.57
CA LEU A 274 53.65 61.67 -30.82
C LEU A 274 53.01 60.86 -29.67
N LYS A 275 53.34 61.20 -28.42
CA LYS A 275 52.72 60.59 -27.23
C LYS A 275 51.20 60.77 -27.23
N HIS A 276 50.73 61.98 -27.56
CA HIS A 276 49.30 62.27 -27.66
C HIS A 276 48.61 61.39 -28.71
N THR A 277 49.18 61.25 -29.92
CA THR A 277 48.63 60.38 -30.97
C THR A 277 48.58 58.92 -30.55
N ILE A 278 49.62 58.40 -29.88
CA ILE A 278 49.66 57.02 -29.37
C ILE A 278 48.57 56.82 -28.30
N LEU A 279 48.44 57.75 -27.36
CA LEU A 279 47.42 57.69 -26.32
C LEU A 279 46.01 57.78 -26.90
N MET A 280 45.79 58.62 -27.90
CA MET A 280 44.51 58.73 -28.61
C MET A 280 44.15 57.43 -29.35
N SER A 281 45.13 56.79 -30.01
CA SER A 281 44.92 55.49 -30.68
C SER A 281 44.61 54.38 -29.67
N ARG A 282 45.30 54.37 -28.52
CA ARG A 282 45.01 53.44 -27.42
C ARG A 282 43.62 53.66 -26.85
N LYS A 283 43.23 54.92 -26.60
CA LYS A 283 41.90 55.30 -26.14
C LYS A 283 40.82 54.76 -27.09
N LEU A 284 40.97 54.98 -28.40
CA LEU A 284 40.00 54.52 -29.39
C LEU A 284 39.86 52.98 -29.39
N ARG A 285 40.98 52.24 -29.27
CA ARG A 285 40.92 50.76 -29.15
C ARG A 285 40.17 50.34 -27.89
N THR A 286 40.46 50.97 -26.74
CA THR A 286 39.78 50.64 -25.49
C THR A 286 38.29 50.98 -25.55
N GLU A 287 37.91 52.11 -26.14
CA GLU A 287 36.50 52.49 -26.35
C GLU A 287 35.78 51.50 -27.27
N ASN A 288 36.42 51.04 -28.36
CA ASN A 288 35.87 49.98 -29.21
C ASN A 288 35.71 48.65 -28.46
N THR A 289 36.65 48.27 -27.60
CA THR A 289 36.50 47.05 -26.79
C THR A 289 35.37 47.18 -25.78
N ILE A 290 35.21 48.35 -25.15
CA ILE A 290 34.13 48.62 -24.19
C ILE A 290 32.77 48.54 -24.89
N THR A 291 32.60 49.23 -26.02
CA THR A 291 31.33 49.21 -26.78
C THR A 291 30.97 47.80 -27.25
N ASN A 292 31.94 47.01 -27.72
CA ASN A 292 31.69 45.59 -28.04
C ASN A 292 31.23 44.79 -26.81
N MET A 293 31.92 44.92 -25.68
CA MET A 293 31.51 44.25 -24.43
C MET A 293 30.13 44.70 -23.93
N GLU A 294 29.77 45.97 -24.12
CA GLU A 294 28.43 46.48 -23.83
C GLU A 294 27.39 45.81 -24.73
N THR A 295 27.65 45.71 -26.03
CA THR A 295 26.74 45.01 -26.97
C THR A 295 26.55 43.54 -26.58
N ASP A 296 27.63 42.83 -26.25
CA ASP A 296 27.58 41.45 -25.77
C ASP A 296 26.78 41.33 -24.46
N CYS A 297 26.97 42.26 -23.53
CA CYS A 297 26.19 42.30 -22.29
C CYS A 297 24.70 42.52 -22.56
N THR A 298 24.33 43.39 -23.50
CA THR A 298 22.91 43.56 -23.87
C THR A 298 22.33 42.32 -24.55
N HIS A 299 23.11 41.65 -25.39
CA HIS A 299 22.71 40.41 -26.04
C HIS A 299 22.52 39.27 -25.03
N LEU A 300 23.47 39.06 -24.11
CA LEU A 300 23.37 38.08 -23.04
C LEU A 300 22.18 38.37 -22.11
N LYS A 301 21.91 39.64 -21.77
CA LYS A 301 20.71 40.02 -21.01
C LYS A 301 19.42 39.62 -21.72
N ARG A 302 19.33 39.85 -23.03
CA ARG A 302 18.16 39.41 -23.83
C ARG A 302 18.01 37.88 -23.84
N GLN A 303 19.11 37.14 -24.00
CA GLN A 303 19.06 35.67 -23.94
C GLN A 303 18.62 35.15 -22.56
N ILE A 304 19.09 35.77 -21.48
CA ILE A 304 18.65 35.43 -20.11
C ILE A 304 17.15 35.67 -19.94
N GLU A 305 16.60 36.77 -20.45
CA GLU A 305 15.16 37.03 -20.38
C GLU A 305 14.35 36.03 -21.21
N LEU A 306 14.83 35.62 -22.39
CA LEU A 306 14.18 34.55 -23.16
C LEU A 306 14.17 33.22 -22.39
N LEU A 307 15.28 32.84 -21.78
CA LEU A 307 15.36 31.62 -20.96
C LEU A 307 14.46 31.71 -19.71
N ARG A 308 14.30 32.89 -19.12
CA ARG A 308 13.35 33.10 -18.01
C ARG A 308 11.90 32.90 -18.45
N LEU A 309 11.53 33.43 -19.62
CA LEU A 309 10.20 33.22 -20.19
C LEU A 309 9.94 31.73 -20.49
N ASP A 310 10.93 31.02 -21.03
CA ASP A 310 10.83 29.58 -21.28
C ASP A 310 10.69 28.78 -19.96
N LEU A 311 11.44 29.13 -18.92
CA LEU A 311 11.30 28.54 -17.59
C LEU A 311 9.91 28.79 -17.00
N GLU A 312 9.37 30.01 -17.15
CA GLU A 312 8.02 30.33 -16.68
C GLU A 312 6.96 29.52 -17.44
N ARG A 313 7.11 29.38 -18.77
CA ARG A 313 6.23 28.54 -19.59
C ARG A 313 6.30 27.08 -19.17
N LEU A 314 7.50 26.55 -18.93
CA LEU A 314 7.69 25.18 -18.48
C LEU A 314 7.05 24.96 -17.10
N ASN A 315 7.22 25.89 -16.17
CA ASN A 315 6.59 25.84 -14.85
C ASN A 315 5.06 25.86 -14.94
N LYS A 316 4.48 26.67 -15.84
CA LYS A 316 3.01 26.66 -16.10
C LYS A 316 2.55 25.31 -16.64
N LEU A 317 3.30 24.69 -17.55
CA LEU A 317 2.99 23.36 -18.07
C LEU A 317 3.09 22.29 -16.97
N ILE A 318 4.14 22.33 -16.14
CA ILE A 318 4.30 21.42 -14.99
C ILE A 318 3.12 21.55 -14.03
N TYR A 319 2.69 22.78 -13.72
CA TYR A 319 1.53 22.99 -12.87
C TYR A 319 0.24 22.42 -13.49
N LYS A 320 0.00 22.69 -14.77
CA LYS A 320 -1.16 22.16 -15.50
C LYS A 320 -1.16 20.63 -15.50
N GLU A 321 -0.03 20.00 -15.82
CA GLU A 321 0.11 18.55 -15.84
C GLU A 321 -0.04 17.95 -14.43
N GLY A 322 0.50 18.61 -13.40
CA GLY A 322 0.31 18.22 -12.00
C GLY A 322 -1.17 18.28 -11.57
N THR A 323 -1.91 19.31 -11.98
CA THR A 323 -3.35 19.39 -11.73
C THR A 323 -4.13 18.32 -12.50
N ALA A 324 -3.77 18.04 -13.76
CA ALA A 324 -4.37 16.98 -14.55
C ALA A 324 -4.13 15.59 -13.92
N LYS A 325 -2.91 15.33 -13.44
CA LYS A 325 -2.56 14.10 -12.73
C LYS A 325 -3.39 13.93 -11.45
N THR A 326 -3.42 14.95 -10.59
CA THR A 326 -4.17 14.86 -9.31
C THR A 326 -5.69 14.76 -9.52
N THR A 327 -6.23 15.32 -10.61
CA THR A 327 -7.65 15.16 -10.96
C THR A 327 -7.94 13.76 -11.49
N LEU A 328 -7.07 13.19 -12.34
CA LEU A 328 -7.18 11.80 -12.78
C LEU A 328 -7.06 10.81 -11.61
N GLU A 329 -6.10 11.01 -10.70
CA GLU A 329 -5.94 10.18 -9.50
C GLU A 329 -7.20 10.22 -8.62
N ARG A 330 -7.80 11.40 -8.41
CA ARG A 330 -9.06 11.52 -7.69
C ARG A 330 -10.21 10.81 -8.41
N ASN A 331 -10.34 10.98 -9.73
CA ASN A 331 -11.39 10.33 -10.49
C ASN A 331 -11.25 8.80 -10.48
N ASN A 332 -10.03 8.28 -10.54
CA ASN A 332 -9.76 6.85 -10.40
C ASN A 332 -10.14 6.35 -9.01
N MET A 333 -9.77 7.07 -7.93
CA MET A 333 -10.16 6.70 -6.56
C MET A 333 -11.69 6.72 -6.37
N LEU A 334 -12.40 7.66 -6.98
CA LEU A 334 -13.86 7.70 -6.95
C LEU A 334 -14.46 6.51 -7.70
N SER A 335 -13.97 6.24 -8.92
CA SER A 335 -14.44 5.11 -9.74
C SER A 335 -14.17 3.77 -9.05
N GLU A 336 -13.01 3.62 -8.40
CA GLU A 336 -12.68 2.43 -7.59
C GLU A 336 -13.64 2.26 -6.41
N ASN A 337 -13.96 3.35 -5.70
CA ASN A 337 -14.97 3.28 -4.63
C ASN A 337 -16.35 2.90 -5.15
N ASP A 338 -16.75 3.41 -6.32
CA ASP A 338 -18.02 3.08 -6.95
C ASP A 338 -18.05 1.59 -7.33
N PHE A 339 -16.98 1.05 -7.94
CA PHE A 339 -16.88 -0.39 -8.23
C PHE A 339 -16.89 -1.26 -6.98
N VAL A 340 -16.18 -0.86 -5.91
CA VAL A 340 -16.20 -1.59 -4.63
C VAL A 340 -17.61 -1.58 -4.02
N ARG A 341 -18.35 -0.48 -4.17
CA ARG A 341 -19.73 -0.38 -3.69
C ARG A 341 -20.66 -1.28 -4.50
N GLU A 342 -20.57 -1.25 -5.82
CA GLU A 342 -21.34 -2.13 -6.70
C GLU A 342 -21.05 -3.61 -6.40
N LEU A 343 -19.78 -3.96 -6.16
CA LEU A 343 -19.40 -5.32 -5.78
C LEU A 343 -20.03 -5.73 -4.44
N LYS A 344 -20.00 -4.86 -3.42
CA LYS A 344 -20.64 -5.13 -2.13
C LYS A 344 -22.15 -5.26 -2.21
N ASP A 345 -22.79 -4.49 -3.09
CA ASP A 345 -24.23 -4.58 -3.27
C ASP A 345 -24.59 -5.89 -4.01
N ALA A 346 -23.81 -6.29 -5.02
CA ALA A 346 -23.94 -7.60 -5.66
C ALA A 346 -23.67 -8.78 -4.70
N GLU A 347 -22.68 -8.66 -3.81
CA GLU A 347 -22.42 -9.66 -2.76
C GLU A 347 -23.60 -9.79 -1.79
N LYS A 348 -24.23 -8.68 -1.38
CA LYS A 348 -25.44 -8.74 -0.53
C LYS A 348 -26.59 -9.42 -1.25
N ASP A 349 -26.79 -9.11 -2.54
CA ASP A 349 -27.83 -9.74 -3.34
C ASP A 349 -27.58 -11.25 -3.50
N ALA A 350 -26.32 -11.66 -3.71
CA ALA A 350 -25.94 -13.07 -3.74
C ALA A 350 -26.24 -13.79 -2.42
N VAL A 351 -25.83 -13.22 -1.29
CA VAL A 351 -26.14 -13.76 0.04
C VAL A 351 -27.65 -13.84 0.29
N HIS A 352 -28.41 -12.85 -0.16
CA HIS A 352 -29.87 -12.87 -0.06
C HIS A 352 -30.48 -14.03 -0.85
N MET A 353 -30.03 -14.23 -2.10
CA MET A 353 -30.49 -15.34 -2.95
C MET A 353 -30.08 -16.70 -2.40
N GLU A 354 -28.89 -16.83 -1.80
CA GLU A 354 -28.47 -18.03 -1.08
C GLU A 354 -29.37 -18.34 0.12
N GLY A 355 -29.76 -17.31 0.88
CA GLY A 355 -30.73 -17.44 1.96
C GLY A 355 -32.08 -17.96 1.47
N GLN A 356 -32.62 -17.39 0.39
CA GLN A 356 -33.87 -17.86 -0.22
C GLN A 356 -33.76 -19.33 -0.70
N LEU A 357 -32.62 -19.71 -1.28
CA LEU A 357 -32.37 -21.10 -1.68
C LEU A 357 -32.32 -22.05 -0.49
N ALA A 358 -31.76 -21.63 0.64
CA ALA A 358 -31.75 -22.41 1.87
C ALA A 358 -33.18 -22.62 2.41
N ASP A 359 -33.99 -21.57 2.44
CA ASP A 359 -35.39 -21.65 2.85
C ASP A 359 -36.19 -22.62 1.97
N ILE A 360 -36.05 -22.53 0.64
CA ILE A 360 -36.70 -23.45 -0.31
C ILE A 360 -36.23 -24.89 -0.11
N ARG A 361 -34.95 -25.11 0.22
CA ARG A 361 -34.43 -26.46 0.52
C ARG A 361 -35.06 -27.04 1.78
N ILE A 362 -35.19 -26.24 2.84
CA ILE A 362 -35.86 -26.65 4.08
C ILE A 362 -37.34 -26.97 3.81
N GLU A 363 -38.04 -26.13 3.05
CA GLU A 363 -39.42 -26.40 2.65
C GLU A 363 -39.55 -27.70 1.86
N ARG A 364 -38.64 -27.95 0.90
CA ARG A 364 -38.59 -29.21 0.15
C ARG A 364 -38.41 -30.42 1.06
N GLU A 365 -37.49 -30.35 2.01
CA GLU A 365 -37.24 -31.44 2.97
C GLU A 365 -38.45 -31.70 3.86
N ASN A 366 -39.11 -30.63 4.34
CA ASN A 366 -40.34 -30.74 5.11
C ASN A 366 -41.48 -31.38 4.30
N LEU A 367 -41.64 -30.99 3.04
CA LEU A 367 -42.64 -31.60 2.14
C LEU A 367 -42.33 -33.07 1.87
N LEU A 368 -41.06 -33.45 1.70
CA LEU A 368 -40.66 -34.84 1.57
C LEU A 368 -40.95 -35.65 2.83
N ALA A 369 -40.68 -35.10 4.02
CA ALA A 369 -41.02 -35.74 5.29
C ALA A 369 -42.53 -35.95 5.44
N ASN A 370 -43.32 -34.94 5.08
CA ASN A 370 -44.78 -35.02 5.09
C ASN A 370 -45.31 -36.06 4.09
N LEU A 371 -44.69 -36.17 2.90
CA LEU A 371 -45.04 -37.18 1.90
C LEU A 371 -44.79 -38.60 2.45
N VAL A 372 -43.61 -38.84 3.04
CA VAL A 372 -43.27 -40.14 3.64
C VAL A 372 -44.24 -40.49 4.77
N GLU A 373 -44.65 -39.52 5.59
CA GLU A 373 -45.64 -39.74 6.64
C GLU A 373 -47.02 -40.08 6.07
N ALA A 374 -47.45 -39.40 5.00
CA ALA A 374 -48.67 -39.73 4.29
C ALA A 374 -48.62 -41.15 3.69
N GLU A 375 -47.51 -41.56 3.08
CA GLU A 375 -47.29 -42.92 2.58
C GLU A 375 -47.39 -43.98 3.69
N LYS A 376 -46.79 -43.72 4.86
CA LYS A 376 -46.93 -44.60 6.03
C LYS A 376 -48.38 -44.72 6.49
N GLN A 377 -49.12 -43.61 6.51
CA GLN A 377 -50.54 -43.61 6.86
C GLN A 377 -51.38 -44.41 5.86
N ILE A 378 -51.12 -44.26 4.56
CA ILE A 378 -51.77 -45.05 3.51
C ILE A 378 -51.50 -46.55 3.75
N MET A 379 -50.23 -46.95 3.91
CA MET A 379 -49.84 -48.34 4.19
C MET A 379 -50.53 -48.90 5.45
N PHE A 380 -50.62 -48.10 6.52
CA PHE A 380 -51.31 -48.48 7.74
C PHE A 380 -52.81 -48.72 7.52
N TRP A 381 -53.47 -47.84 6.77
CA TRP A 381 -54.89 -48.00 6.42
C TRP A 381 -55.13 -49.19 5.50
N GLU A 382 -54.26 -49.42 4.52
CA GLU A 382 -54.31 -50.61 3.67
C GLU A 382 -54.19 -51.88 4.49
N ARG A 383 -53.26 -51.93 5.46
CA ARG A 383 -53.11 -53.07 6.37
C ARG A 383 -54.36 -53.27 7.23
N LYS A 384 -54.95 -52.21 7.77
CA LYS A 384 -56.22 -52.27 8.52
C LYS A 384 -57.35 -52.82 7.66
N ILE A 385 -57.49 -52.33 6.42
CA ILE A 385 -58.50 -52.80 5.47
C ILE A 385 -58.28 -54.29 5.16
N GLN A 386 -57.02 -54.70 4.95
CA GLN A 386 -56.68 -56.10 4.70
C GLN A 386 -57.03 -57.01 5.89
N LEU A 387 -56.68 -56.61 7.11
CA LEU A 387 -57.06 -57.35 8.33
C LEU A 387 -58.58 -57.41 8.50
N ALA A 388 -59.31 -56.34 8.19
CA ALA A 388 -60.77 -56.34 8.22
C ALA A 388 -61.37 -57.29 7.18
N LYS A 389 -60.81 -57.35 5.97
CA LYS A 389 -61.19 -58.31 4.92
C LYS A 389 -60.90 -59.75 5.36
N GLU A 390 -59.73 -60.01 5.93
CA GLU A 390 -59.34 -61.32 6.47
C GLU A 390 -60.24 -61.75 7.63
N MET A 391 -60.48 -60.87 8.60
CA MET A 391 -61.40 -61.12 9.71
C MET A 391 -62.83 -61.39 9.22
N LYS A 392 -63.33 -60.61 8.26
CA LYS A 392 -64.62 -60.87 7.62
C LYS A 392 -64.64 -62.24 6.96
N SER A 393 -63.61 -62.59 6.19
CA SER A 393 -63.51 -63.91 5.54
C SER A 393 -63.39 -65.07 6.54
N ALA A 394 -62.73 -64.87 7.68
CA ALA A 394 -62.61 -65.87 8.74
C ALA A 394 -63.94 -66.05 9.50
N VAL A 395 -64.71 -64.98 9.70
CA VAL A 395 -66.07 -65.03 10.27
C VAL A 395 -67.06 -65.65 9.27
N ASP A 396 -66.95 -65.32 7.99
CA ASP A 396 -67.78 -65.89 6.92
C ASP A 396 -67.34 -67.31 6.51
N SER A 397 -66.20 -67.80 7.02
CA SER A 397 -65.69 -69.14 6.74
C SER A 397 -66.66 -70.20 7.27
N GLU A 398 -67.00 -71.16 6.41
CA GLU A 398 -67.97 -72.24 6.68
C GLU A 398 -67.60 -73.15 7.87
N THR A 399 -66.38 -73.02 8.40
CA THR A 399 -65.85 -73.80 9.53
C THR A 399 -66.74 -73.73 10.77
N GLY A 400 -67.46 -72.63 11.02
CA GLY A 400 -68.45 -72.55 12.12
C GLY A 400 -69.91 -72.78 11.68
N GLN A 401 -70.22 -72.57 10.40
CA GLN A 401 -71.57 -72.75 9.86
C GLN A 401 -72.02 -74.21 9.90
N GLY A 402 -71.12 -75.16 9.68
CA GLY A 402 -71.41 -76.60 9.77
C GLY A 402 -71.87 -77.01 11.17
N GLU A 403 -71.13 -76.59 12.21
CA GLU A 403 -71.47 -76.85 13.61
C GLU A 403 -72.77 -76.16 14.03
N ILE A 404 -72.99 -74.90 13.61
CA ILE A 404 -74.23 -74.17 13.88
C ILE A 404 -75.42 -74.83 13.19
N ARG A 405 -75.28 -75.30 11.94
CA ARG A 405 -76.35 -76.04 11.23
C ARG A 405 -76.62 -77.38 11.92
N ALA A 406 -75.58 -78.09 12.37
CA ALA A 406 -75.74 -79.32 13.15
C ALA A 406 -76.47 -79.06 14.48
N MET A 407 -76.07 -78.03 15.23
CA MET A 407 -76.75 -77.62 16.46
C MET A 407 -78.21 -77.20 16.19
N LYS A 408 -78.49 -76.44 15.12
CA LYS A 408 -79.86 -76.08 14.73
C LYS A 408 -80.70 -77.32 14.37
N SER A 409 -80.11 -78.30 13.68
CA SER A 409 -80.79 -79.55 13.36
C SER A 409 -81.08 -80.38 14.61
N GLU A 410 -80.17 -80.41 15.59
CA GLU A 410 -80.38 -81.09 16.86
C GLU A 410 -81.39 -80.35 17.74
N ILE A 411 -81.39 -79.00 17.76
CA ILE A 411 -82.43 -78.19 18.40
C ILE A 411 -83.79 -78.50 17.77
N HIS A 412 -83.89 -78.55 16.44
CA HIS A 412 -85.14 -78.90 15.77
C HIS A 412 -85.58 -80.33 16.11
N ARG A 413 -84.64 -81.29 16.14
CA ARG A 413 -84.90 -82.67 16.60
C ARG A 413 -85.37 -82.71 18.05
N MET A 414 -84.80 -81.89 18.93
CA MET A 414 -85.24 -81.74 20.32
C MET A 414 -86.60 -81.05 20.43
N GLN A 415 -86.91 -80.07 19.59
CA GLN A 415 -88.23 -79.42 19.52
C GLN A 415 -89.30 -80.41 19.06
N VAL A 416 -89.03 -81.22 18.04
CA VAL A 416 -89.91 -82.31 17.61
C VAL A 416 -90.09 -83.34 18.73
N ARG A 417 -89.01 -83.69 19.45
CA ARG A 417 -89.09 -84.57 20.62
C ARG A 417 -89.90 -83.93 21.76
N TYR A 418 -89.81 -82.62 21.95
CA TYR A 418 -90.60 -81.86 22.93
C TYR A 418 -92.08 -81.84 22.54
N GLU A 419 -92.43 -81.61 21.28
CA GLU A 419 -93.81 -81.72 20.79
C GLU A 419 -94.37 -83.14 20.93
N GLN A 420 -93.55 -84.17 20.66
CA GLN A 420 -93.91 -85.56 20.91
C GLN A 420 -94.14 -85.82 22.41
N LEU A 421 -93.30 -85.28 23.29
CA LEU A 421 -93.47 -85.34 24.74
C LEU A 421 -94.73 -84.60 25.18
N LEU A 422 -95.09 -83.48 24.57
CA LEU A 422 -96.33 -82.74 24.85
C LEU A 422 -97.56 -83.55 24.44
N ARG A 423 -97.53 -84.21 23.28
CA ARG A 423 -98.59 -85.15 22.86
C ARG A 423 -98.66 -86.37 23.78
N GLN A 424 -97.52 -86.86 24.28
CA GLN A 424 -97.48 -87.90 25.30
C GLN A 424 -98.02 -87.40 26.64
N GLN A 425 -97.76 -86.15 27.02
CA GLN A 425 -98.31 -85.52 28.22
C GLN A 425 -99.83 -85.37 28.12
N GLU A 426 -100.38 -84.96 26.97
CA GLU A 426 -101.84 -84.93 26.75
C GLU A 426 -102.46 -86.34 26.81
N LYS A 427 -101.77 -87.34 26.28
CA LYS A 427 -102.18 -88.74 26.41
C LYS A 427 -102.14 -89.20 27.88
N LEU A 428 -101.11 -88.78 28.61
CA LEU A 428 -100.92 -89.08 30.04
C LEU A 428 -101.92 -88.31 30.92
N ILE A 429 -102.38 -87.12 30.52
CA ILE A 429 -103.46 -86.40 31.19
C ILE A 429 -104.79 -87.12 31.00
N ARG A 430 -105.09 -87.63 29.80
CA ARG A 430 -106.27 -88.50 29.57
C ARG A 430 -106.18 -89.81 30.35
N ASP A 431 -104.99 -90.43 30.40
CA ASP A 431 -104.75 -91.63 31.22
C ASP A 431 -104.78 -91.32 32.73
N MET A 432 -104.40 -90.11 33.15
CA MET A 432 -104.49 -89.59 34.52
C MET A 432 -105.93 -89.32 34.93
N GLU A 433 -106.79 -88.79 34.06
CA GLU A 433 -108.23 -88.64 34.32
C GLU A 433 -108.91 -90.00 34.54
N THR A 434 -108.48 -91.05 33.80
CA THR A 434 -108.95 -92.42 34.04
C THR A 434 -108.30 -93.08 35.28
N SER A 435 -107.06 -92.75 35.62
CA SER A 435 -106.32 -93.29 36.78
C SER A 435 -106.66 -92.58 38.11
N VAL A 436 -107.15 -91.33 38.08
CA VAL A 436 -107.69 -90.60 39.24
C VAL A 436 -109.09 -91.12 39.61
N SER A 437 -109.85 -91.67 38.66
CA SER A 437 -111.07 -92.46 38.95
C SER A 437 -110.78 -93.84 39.57
N ARG A 438 -109.53 -94.32 39.41
CA ARG A 438 -109.01 -95.54 40.03
C ARG A 438 -108.21 -95.23 41.28
N ARG A 439 -108.80 -94.38 42.11
CA ARG A 439 -108.74 -94.51 43.56
C ARG A 439 -107.31 -94.51 44.08
N GLU A 440 -106.93 -93.47 44.80
CA GLU A 440 -107.41 -93.30 46.19
C GLU A 440 -107.16 -94.53 47.10
N THR A 441 -106.38 -95.50 46.64
CA THR A 441 -106.00 -96.70 47.35
C THR A 441 -104.55 -96.97 46.97
N ILE A 442 -103.66 -96.77 47.95
CA ILE A 442 -102.19 -96.89 47.89
C ILE A 442 -101.48 -95.55 47.68
N LEU A 443 -101.90 -94.58 48.50
CA LEU A 443 -101.02 -93.66 49.23
C LEU A 443 -100.11 -94.48 50.15
N THR A 444 -98.82 -94.61 49.85
CA THR A 444 -97.71 -94.37 50.81
C THR A 444 -96.31 -94.71 50.22
N ARG A 445 -95.51 -93.65 50.08
CA ARG A 445 -94.16 -93.48 50.66
C ARG A 445 -92.92 -94.13 50.00
N GLY A 446 -91.90 -93.28 49.82
CA GLY A 446 -90.47 -93.64 49.90
C GLY A 446 -89.71 -93.53 48.58
N GLU A 447 -89.30 -92.34 48.14
CA GLU A 447 -88.04 -91.65 48.47
C GLU A 447 -86.88 -91.91 47.50
N PHE A 448 -86.19 -90.80 47.24
CA PHE A 448 -85.23 -90.51 46.18
C PHE A 448 -83.86 -91.14 46.44
N GLN A 449 -83.21 -91.67 45.40
CA GLN A 449 -81.77 -91.97 45.46
C GLN A 449 -81.05 -91.75 44.12
N GLN A 450 -79.91 -91.06 44.26
CA GLN A 450 -78.61 -91.28 43.61
C GLN A 450 -78.11 -90.39 42.44
N LYS A 451 -77.04 -89.66 42.81
CA LYS A 451 -75.70 -89.54 42.17
C LYS A 451 -75.48 -88.40 41.15
N LEU A 452 -74.67 -87.41 41.59
CA LEU A 452 -73.75 -86.64 40.72
C LEU A 452 -72.30 -87.09 40.98
N PRO A 453 -71.47 -87.29 39.93
CA PRO A 453 -70.05 -87.59 40.03
C PRO A 453 -69.14 -86.35 39.88
N GLN A 454 -67.90 -86.55 40.34
CA GLN A 454 -66.69 -85.74 40.13
C GLN A 454 -66.14 -85.82 38.69
N ASN A 455 -65.44 -84.76 38.26
CA ASN A 455 -64.08 -84.71 37.65
C ASN A 455 -64.00 -83.60 36.58
N LYS A 456 -63.13 -82.60 36.73
CA LYS A 456 -61.65 -82.55 36.52
C LYS A 456 -61.21 -82.47 35.05
N ALA A 457 -60.36 -81.46 34.85
CA ALA A 457 -59.20 -81.36 33.95
C ALA A 457 -59.42 -80.68 32.58
N ILE A 458 -58.77 -79.51 32.41
CA ILE A 458 -57.61 -79.28 31.51
C ILE A 458 -57.25 -77.77 31.62
N MET A 459 -56.20 -77.43 32.37
CA MET A 459 -55.45 -76.17 32.22
C MET A 459 -54.06 -76.32 32.83
N GLN A 460 -53.15 -76.97 32.11
CA GLN A 460 -51.73 -77.04 32.49
C GLN A 460 -50.74 -76.76 31.35
N SER A 461 -51.17 -76.61 30.09
CA SER A 461 -50.23 -76.33 28.98
C SER A 461 -50.08 -74.84 28.61
N THR A 462 -50.99 -73.97 29.05
CA THR A 462 -51.02 -72.54 28.68
C THR A 462 -50.16 -71.65 29.60
N VAL A 463 -49.88 -72.10 30.82
CA VAL A 463 -49.13 -71.32 31.82
C VAL A 463 -47.61 -71.49 31.68
N GLN A 464 -47.14 -72.68 31.29
CA GLN A 464 -45.70 -72.93 31.13
C GLN A 464 -45.07 -72.23 29.90
N LYS A 465 -45.81 -72.04 28.79
CA LYS A 465 -45.30 -71.30 27.62
C LYS A 465 -45.18 -69.78 27.88
N LYS A 466 -46.08 -69.20 28.66
CA LYS A 466 -46.01 -67.76 29.04
C LYS A 466 -44.83 -67.45 29.96
N ILE A 467 -44.44 -68.39 30.82
CA ILE A 467 -43.29 -68.22 31.72
C ILE A 467 -41.97 -68.26 30.93
N THR A 468 -41.83 -69.15 29.95
CA THR A 468 -40.61 -69.23 29.12
C THR A 468 -40.44 -68.04 28.18
N ASP A 469 -41.52 -67.50 27.62
CA ASP A 469 -41.46 -66.29 26.79
C ASP A 469 -41.12 -65.02 27.59
N LEU A 470 -41.62 -64.91 28.83
CA LEU A 470 -41.25 -63.81 29.72
C LEU A 470 -39.79 -63.89 30.17
N GLN A 471 -39.25 -65.09 30.43
CA GLN A 471 -37.83 -65.29 30.76
C GLN A 471 -36.86 -65.02 29.60
N ARG A 472 -37.31 -65.19 28.35
CA ARG A 472 -36.53 -64.79 27.16
C ARG A 472 -36.56 -63.27 26.99
N LYS A 473 -37.73 -62.64 27.10
CA LYS A 473 -37.86 -61.17 27.04
C LYS A 473 -37.06 -60.46 28.11
N ILE A 474 -37.02 -60.98 29.35
CA ILE A 474 -36.22 -60.42 30.43
C ILE A 474 -34.73 -60.49 30.09
N ARG A 475 -34.24 -61.58 29.49
CA ARG A 475 -32.82 -61.69 29.07
C ARG A 475 -32.45 -60.73 27.94
N GLU A 476 -33.32 -60.62 26.93
CA GLU A 476 -33.13 -59.67 25.81
C GLU A 476 -33.15 -58.22 26.32
N THR A 477 -34.06 -57.87 27.24
CA THR A 477 -34.10 -56.52 27.83
C THR A 477 -32.93 -56.24 28.77
N THR A 478 -32.41 -57.23 29.51
CA THR A 478 -31.19 -57.05 30.31
C THR A 478 -29.94 -56.88 29.45
N GLN A 479 -29.87 -57.56 28.29
CA GLN A 479 -28.77 -57.39 27.34
C GLN A 479 -28.82 -56.01 26.67
N GLN A 480 -30.00 -55.57 26.23
CA GLN A 480 -30.22 -54.22 25.70
C GLN A 480 -29.94 -53.13 26.73
N ALA A 481 -30.29 -53.36 28.01
CA ALA A 481 -29.96 -52.43 29.09
C ALA A 481 -28.44 -52.31 29.30
N GLY A 482 -27.69 -53.42 29.22
CA GLY A 482 -26.22 -53.40 29.31
C GLY A 482 -25.54 -52.72 28.12
N GLU A 483 -26.04 -52.94 26.89
CA GLU A 483 -25.56 -52.23 25.69
C GLU A 483 -25.83 -50.72 25.78
N LEU A 484 -27.01 -50.33 26.30
CA LEU A 484 -27.33 -48.92 26.54
C LEU A 484 -26.48 -48.31 27.66
N GLU A 485 -26.18 -49.04 28.73
CA GLU A 485 -25.27 -48.59 29.80
C GLU A 485 -23.84 -48.39 29.28
N GLN A 486 -23.36 -49.28 28.40
CA GLN A 486 -22.05 -49.15 27.77
C GLN A 486 -21.99 -47.93 26.84
N GLN A 487 -23.02 -47.71 26.02
CA GLN A 487 -23.14 -46.49 25.21
C GLN A 487 -23.22 -45.23 26.07
N LEU A 488 -23.93 -45.27 27.20
CA LEU A 488 -24.01 -44.15 28.14
C LEU A 488 -22.65 -43.79 28.73
N GLU A 489 -21.80 -44.78 29.01
CA GLU A 489 -20.46 -44.55 29.53
C GLU A 489 -19.51 -44.03 28.45
N GLU A 490 -19.60 -44.53 27.21
CA GLU A 490 -18.89 -43.96 26.05
C GLU A 490 -19.29 -42.49 25.83
N TYR A 491 -20.58 -42.17 25.82
CA TYR A 491 -21.05 -40.79 25.68
C TYR A 491 -20.62 -39.87 26.82
N LYS A 492 -20.48 -40.36 28.06
CA LYS A 492 -19.93 -39.58 29.17
C LYS A 492 -18.44 -39.32 29.00
N MET A 493 -17.68 -40.29 28.50
CA MET A 493 -16.25 -40.10 28.20
C MET A 493 -16.07 -39.07 27.08
N ASP A 494 -16.85 -39.16 26.01
CA ASP A 494 -16.86 -38.17 24.92
C ASP A 494 -17.26 -36.78 25.44
N GLN A 495 -18.28 -36.70 26.32
CA GLN A 495 -18.69 -35.45 26.94
C GLN A 495 -17.54 -34.83 27.76
N GLN A 496 -16.79 -35.62 28.53
CA GLN A 496 -15.65 -35.13 29.29
C GLN A 496 -14.50 -34.66 28.38
N GLU A 497 -14.21 -35.38 27.29
CA GLU A 497 -13.21 -34.96 26.30
C GLU A 497 -13.62 -33.65 25.62
N HIS A 498 -14.88 -33.51 25.23
CA HIS A 498 -15.41 -32.28 24.65
C HIS A 498 -15.35 -31.11 25.62
N VAL A 499 -15.68 -31.32 26.89
CA VAL A 499 -15.55 -30.28 27.94
C VAL A 499 -14.09 -29.88 28.13
N ALA A 500 -13.16 -30.83 28.18
CA ALA A 500 -11.73 -30.54 28.28
C ALA A 500 -11.23 -29.72 27.07
N ARG A 501 -11.58 -30.14 25.85
CA ARG A 501 -11.24 -29.40 24.61
C ARG A 501 -11.87 -28.01 24.58
N MET A 502 -13.10 -27.84 25.07
CA MET A 502 -13.75 -26.53 25.20
C MET A 502 -13.03 -25.62 26.20
N THR A 503 -12.57 -26.15 27.33
CA THR A 503 -11.79 -25.36 28.29
C THR A 503 -10.42 -24.94 27.75
N GLU A 504 -9.75 -25.81 26.99
CA GLU A 504 -8.47 -25.50 26.35
C GLU A 504 -8.63 -24.42 25.26
N LEU A 505 -9.63 -24.58 24.38
CA LEU A 505 -9.96 -23.56 23.36
C LEU A 505 -10.41 -22.24 24.00
N GLY A 506 -11.12 -22.29 25.13
CA GLY A 506 -11.45 -21.11 25.92
C GLY A 506 -10.21 -20.37 26.42
N GLY A 507 -9.23 -21.10 26.96
CA GLY A 507 -7.95 -20.53 27.40
C GLY A 507 -7.15 -19.90 26.25
N GLN A 508 -7.08 -20.57 25.09
CA GLN A 508 -6.41 -20.03 23.89
C GLN A 508 -7.10 -18.77 23.36
N ARG A 509 -8.44 -18.74 23.39
CA ARG A 509 -9.22 -17.56 23.04
C ARG A 509 -8.90 -16.40 23.99
N ASP A 510 -8.88 -16.64 25.30
CA ASP A 510 -8.62 -15.60 26.29
C ASP A 510 -7.17 -15.08 26.23
N GLN A 511 -6.22 -15.93 25.87
CA GLN A 511 -4.85 -15.48 25.57
C GLN A 511 -4.82 -14.58 24.33
N SER A 512 -5.47 -15.00 23.25
CA SER A 512 -5.53 -14.24 22.00
C SER A 512 -6.25 -12.89 22.16
N THR A 513 -7.33 -12.84 22.95
CA THR A 513 -8.04 -11.57 23.24
C THR A 513 -7.19 -10.62 24.08
N ASN A 514 -6.43 -11.13 25.05
CA ASN A 514 -5.49 -10.32 25.83
C ASN A 514 -4.33 -9.79 24.98
N GLU A 515 -3.80 -10.58 24.05
CA GLU A 515 -2.78 -10.14 23.09
C GLU A 515 -3.32 -9.06 22.16
N ASN A 516 -4.54 -9.24 21.61
CA ASN A 516 -5.21 -8.23 20.81
C ASN A 516 -5.44 -6.93 21.59
N SER A 517 -5.88 -7.00 22.85
CA SER A 517 -6.04 -5.79 23.69
C SER A 517 -4.73 -5.03 23.89
N LYS A 518 -3.61 -5.73 24.07
CA LYS A 518 -2.28 -5.10 24.20
C LYS A 518 -1.85 -4.44 22.88
N LEU A 519 -2.12 -5.09 21.75
CA LEU A 519 -1.85 -4.53 20.42
C LEU A 519 -2.70 -3.28 20.16
N ASP A 520 -3.98 -3.30 20.52
CA ASP A 520 -4.87 -2.15 20.41
C ASP A 520 -4.36 -0.97 21.25
N ASP A 521 -3.98 -1.23 22.50
CA ASP A 521 -3.39 -0.19 23.36
C ASP A 521 -2.11 0.39 22.72
N ARG A 522 -1.25 -0.46 22.13
CA ARG A 522 -0.04 0.00 21.44
C ARG A 522 -0.34 0.82 20.17
N ILE A 523 -1.35 0.42 19.39
CA ILE A 523 -1.80 1.17 18.21
C ILE A 523 -2.29 2.55 18.64
N THR A 524 -3.07 2.64 19.72
CA THR A 524 -3.55 3.94 20.22
C THR A 524 -2.41 4.84 20.70
N GLU A 525 -1.40 4.30 21.38
CA GLU A 525 -0.22 5.05 21.80
C GLU A 525 0.57 5.60 20.60
N LEU A 526 0.83 4.76 19.59
CA LEU A 526 1.54 5.16 18.37
C LEU A 526 0.76 6.21 17.56
N SER A 527 -0.57 6.09 17.51
CA SER A 527 -1.45 7.08 16.87
C SER A 527 -1.35 8.45 17.57
N LEU A 528 -1.36 8.47 18.90
CA LEU A 528 -1.17 9.69 19.69
C LEU A 528 0.20 10.33 19.41
N GLN A 529 1.27 9.53 19.37
CA GLN A 529 2.62 10.01 19.06
C GLN A 529 2.69 10.60 17.64
N LYS A 530 2.12 9.92 16.64
CA LYS A 530 2.05 10.39 15.26
C LYS A 530 1.34 11.74 15.16
N ASN A 531 0.18 11.86 15.81
CA ASN A 531 -0.60 13.11 15.81
C ASN A 531 0.16 14.26 16.48
N MET A 532 0.88 13.99 17.58
CA MET A 532 1.74 14.97 18.22
C MET A 532 2.89 15.42 17.31
N MET A 533 3.60 14.49 16.67
CA MET A 533 4.68 14.81 15.75
C MET A 533 4.18 15.64 14.56
N LEU A 534 3.00 15.32 14.03
CA LEU A 534 2.37 16.09 12.95
C LEU A 534 2.10 17.54 13.39
N ILE A 535 1.51 17.73 14.57
CA ILE A 535 1.26 19.06 15.13
C ILE A 535 2.58 19.83 15.30
N THR A 536 3.60 19.24 15.90
CA THR A 536 4.90 19.90 16.08
C THR A 536 5.58 20.21 14.74
N LEU A 537 5.47 19.33 13.75
CA LEU A 537 6.02 19.54 12.41
C LEU A 537 5.34 20.71 11.70
N THR A 538 4.00 20.77 11.72
CA THR A 538 3.24 21.88 11.15
C THR A 538 3.58 23.21 11.82
N GLU A 539 3.74 23.24 13.15
CA GLU A 539 4.18 24.43 13.87
C GLU A 539 5.59 24.87 13.47
N LYS A 540 6.53 23.93 13.31
CA LYS A 540 7.89 24.23 12.82
C LYS A 540 7.91 24.73 11.38
N GLN A 541 7.08 24.14 10.50
CA GLN A 541 6.93 24.58 9.11
C GLN A 541 6.35 25.99 9.02
N LEU A 542 5.33 26.31 9.83
CA LEU A 542 4.79 27.67 9.92
C LEU A 542 5.85 28.66 10.43
N ARG A 543 6.62 28.27 11.45
CA ARG A 543 7.71 29.11 11.97
C ARG A 543 8.81 29.33 10.93
N ALA A 544 9.15 28.32 10.13
CA ALA A 544 10.10 28.44 9.03
C ALA A 544 9.59 29.43 7.96
N LYS A 545 8.31 29.35 7.58
CA LYS A 545 7.68 30.32 6.67
C LYS A 545 7.73 31.75 7.21
N TYR A 546 7.51 31.94 8.51
CA TYR A 546 7.66 33.26 9.12
C TYR A 546 9.10 33.76 9.06
N TYR A 547 10.10 32.92 9.31
CA TYR A 547 11.52 33.30 9.15
C TYR A 547 11.89 33.64 7.71
N GLU A 548 11.34 32.92 6.74
CA GLU A 548 11.51 33.19 5.32
C GLU A 548 10.89 34.53 4.93
N GLN A 549 9.67 34.83 5.39
CA GLN A 549 9.03 36.13 5.20
C GLN A 549 9.80 37.28 5.85
N ILE A 550 10.44 37.05 7.00
CA ILE A 550 11.30 38.04 7.66
C ILE A 550 12.54 38.30 6.79
N LYS A 551 13.17 37.24 6.27
CA LYS A 551 14.33 37.35 5.36
C LYS A 551 13.99 38.11 4.08
N GLU A 552 12.77 37.93 3.56
CA GLU A 552 12.27 38.62 2.37
C GLU A 552 11.72 40.04 2.65
N GLY A 553 11.69 40.50 3.92
CA GLY A 553 11.13 41.80 4.30
C GLY A 553 9.61 41.91 4.15
N LYS A 554 8.90 40.80 3.94
CA LYS A 554 7.44 40.74 3.75
C LYS A 554 6.66 40.41 5.03
N TYR A 555 7.36 40.16 6.14
CA TYR A 555 6.72 39.78 7.39
C TYR A 555 6.04 40.98 8.07
N ILE A 556 4.72 40.88 8.27
CA ILE A 556 3.92 41.87 8.98
C ILE A 556 3.71 41.38 10.42
N LYS A 557 4.17 42.17 11.40
CA LYS A 557 3.92 41.88 12.83
C LYS A 557 2.42 42.00 13.12
N VAL A 558 1.79 40.88 13.49
CA VAL A 558 0.36 40.81 13.85
C VAL A 558 0.03 41.68 15.08
N HIS A 559 0.96 41.76 16.04
CA HIS A 559 0.85 42.65 17.18
C HIS A 559 2.08 43.58 17.22
N GLN A 560 1.83 44.89 17.15
CA GLN A 560 2.88 45.90 17.08
C GLN A 560 3.39 46.32 18.47
N THR A 561 2.58 46.17 19.51
CA THR A 561 2.93 46.49 20.90
C THR A 561 3.19 45.22 21.72
N PRO A 562 4.16 45.24 22.65
CA PRO A 562 4.45 44.12 23.55
C PRO A 562 3.24 43.76 24.44
N ASP A 563 2.46 44.76 24.86
CA ASP A 563 1.23 44.55 25.63
C ASP A 563 0.14 43.83 24.81
N GLY A 564 0.03 44.14 23.51
CA GLY A 564 -0.89 43.47 22.60
C GLY A 564 -0.54 41.99 22.39
N LEU A 565 0.76 41.66 22.36
CA LEU A 565 1.25 40.29 22.28
C LEU A 565 0.97 39.51 23.58
N SER A 566 1.18 40.15 24.74
CA SER A 566 0.90 39.56 26.05
C SER A 566 -0.59 39.25 26.22
N ASN A 567 -1.46 40.21 25.89
CA ASN A 567 -2.92 40.01 25.93
C ASN A 567 -3.40 38.92 24.96
N ALA A 568 -2.83 38.85 23.76
CA ALA A 568 -3.16 37.80 22.79
C ALA A 568 -2.74 36.40 23.29
N ARG A 569 -1.57 36.31 23.93
CA ARG A 569 -1.06 35.06 24.54
C ARG A 569 -1.93 34.62 25.72
N GLU A 570 -2.31 35.55 26.59
CA GLU A 570 -3.21 35.28 27.72
C GLU A 570 -4.59 34.81 27.24
N ASN A 571 -5.15 35.46 26.22
CA ASN A 571 -6.39 35.02 25.57
C ASN A 571 -6.28 33.62 24.97
N GLN A 572 -5.12 33.26 24.41
CA GLN A 572 -4.88 31.91 23.89
C GLN A 572 -4.81 30.87 25.01
N ILE A 573 -4.15 31.17 26.13
CA ILE A 573 -4.10 30.30 27.32
C ILE A 573 -5.50 30.11 27.90
N ASN A 574 -6.28 31.19 28.01
CA ASN A 574 -7.65 31.15 28.52
C ASN A 574 -8.58 30.31 27.60
N ARG A 575 -8.42 30.43 26.27
CA ARG A 575 -9.13 29.55 25.32
C ARG A 575 -8.75 28.07 25.47
N LEU A 576 -7.46 27.77 25.65
CA LEU A 576 -7.01 26.39 25.86
C LEU A 576 -7.56 25.78 27.16
N ARG A 577 -7.59 26.56 28.26
CA ARG A 577 -8.21 26.15 29.52
C ARG A 577 -9.71 25.92 29.38
N TYR A 578 -10.40 26.80 28.65
CA TYR A 578 -11.83 26.64 28.36
C TYR A 578 -12.12 25.35 27.56
N PHE A 579 -11.29 25.03 26.56
CA PHE A 579 -11.42 23.76 25.82
C PHE A 579 -11.15 22.54 26.71
N GLU A 580 -10.21 22.61 27.65
CA GLU A 580 -9.98 21.55 28.63
C GLU A 580 -11.23 21.34 29.52
N THR A 581 -11.88 22.41 29.96
CA THR A 581 -13.13 22.33 30.74
C THR A 581 -14.28 21.72 29.92
N ILE A 582 -14.43 22.11 28.65
CA ILE A 582 -15.44 21.52 27.75
C ILE A 582 -15.18 20.03 27.55
N LEU A 583 -13.94 19.63 27.30
CA LEU A 583 -13.58 18.23 27.08
C LEU A 583 -13.78 17.38 28.34
N HIS A 584 -13.55 17.95 29.52
CA HIS A 584 -13.88 17.28 30.77
C HIS A 584 -15.39 17.04 30.90
N GLY A 585 -16.21 18.05 30.62
CA GLY A 585 -17.68 17.91 30.61
C GLY A 585 -18.19 16.95 29.52
N LEU A 586 -17.55 16.90 28.35
CA LEU A 586 -17.88 15.95 27.27
C LEU A 586 -17.45 14.52 27.62
N SER A 587 -16.33 14.34 28.31
CA SER A 587 -15.87 13.05 28.82
C SER A 587 -16.87 12.44 29.82
N GLU A 588 -17.49 13.26 30.66
CA GLU A 588 -18.51 12.80 31.61
C GLU A 588 -19.85 12.49 30.93
N ARG A 589 -20.27 13.32 29.95
CA ARG A 589 -21.54 13.15 29.23
C ARG A 589 -21.53 12.03 28.20
N CYS A 590 -20.36 11.68 27.66
CA CYS A 590 -20.22 10.72 26.57
C CYS A 590 -19.14 9.67 26.89
N PRO A 591 -19.43 8.70 27.79
CA PRO A 591 -18.44 7.70 28.23
C PRO A 591 -17.94 6.79 27.10
N GLN A 592 -18.75 6.59 26.05
CA GLN A 592 -18.40 5.83 24.85
C GLN A 592 -17.19 6.41 24.07
N PHE A 593 -16.93 7.72 24.19
CA PHE A 593 -15.80 8.38 23.53
C PHE A 593 -14.69 8.79 24.51
N ARG A 594 -14.74 8.29 25.75
CA ARG A 594 -13.80 8.67 26.81
C ARG A 594 -12.33 8.49 26.42
N ARG A 595 -11.98 7.39 25.72
CA ARG A 595 -10.62 7.15 25.20
C ARG A 595 -10.17 8.26 24.25
N GLN A 596 -11.03 8.72 23.35
CA GLN A 596 -10.71 9.78 22.38
C GLN A 596 -10.60 11.15 23.06
N PHE A 597 -11.46 11.42 24.04
CA PHE A 597 -11.38 12.67 24.81
C PHE A 597 -10.13 12.75 25.68
N VAL A 598 -9.69 11.64 26.29
CA VAL A 598 -8.42 11.57 27.05
C VAL A 598 -7.23 11.87 26.13
N GLN A 599 -7.21 11.32 24.91
CA GLN A 599 -6.17 11.63 23.92
C GLN A 599 -6.11 13.12 23.59
N ILE A 600 -7.27 13.76 23.35
CA ILE A 600 -7.32 15.20 23.05
C ILE A 600 -6.91 16.03 24.27
N GLN A 601 -7.27 15.59 25.47
CA GLN A 601 -6.91 16.25 26.72
C GLN A 601 -5.39 16.23 26.97
N ASP A 602 -4.71 15.10 26.72
CA ASP A 602 -3.26 14.99 26.83
C ASP A 602 -2.53 15.89 25.82
N MET A 603 -3.06 15.99 24.59
CA MET A 603 -2.53 16.91 23.57
C MET A 603 -2.68 18.38 23.99
N LEU A 604 -3.83 18.77 24.55
CA LEU A 604 -4.05 20.12 25.03
C LEU A 604 -3.17 20.48 26.23
N ARG A 605 -2.97 19.54 27.17
CA ARG A 605 -2.09 19.74 28.33
C ARG A 605 -0.64 19.99 27.92
N LYS A 606 -0.11 19.23 26.97
CA LYS A 606 1.24 19.47 26.42
C LYS A 606 1.35 20.82 25.72
N ARG A 607 0.34 21.23 24.96
CA ARG A 607 0.31 22.57 24.35
C ARG A 607 0.22 23.68 25.39
N LEU A 608 -0.56 23.48 26.45
CA LEU A 608 -0.68 24.42 27.56
C LEU A 608 0.67 24.57 28.27
N SER A 609 1.37 23.46 28.54
CA SER A 609 2.71 23.49 29.14
C SER A 609 3.72 24.21 28.24
N ASP A 610 3.71 23.97 26.93
CA ASP A 610 4.62 24.63 25.98
C ASP A 610 4.34 26.14 25.87
N GLN A 611 3.07 26.54 25.93
CA GLN A 611 2.66 27.95 25.93
C GLN A 611 2.93 28.66 27.25
N ILE A 612 3.04 27.94 28.37
CA ILE A 612 3.43 28.50 29.67
C ILE A 612 4.96 28.56 29.78
N ALA A 613 5.68 27.55 29.28
CA ALA A 613 7.14 27.41 29.41
C ALA A 613 7.96 28.36 28.52
N ARG A 614 7.38 29.01 27.51
CA ARG A 614 8.10 30.01 26.69
C ARG A 614 8.33 31.30 27.51
N PRO A 615 9.55 31.65 27.91
CA PRO A 615 9.76 32.94 28.57
C PRO A 615 9.36 34.06 27.60
N SER A 616 8.64 35.06 28.09
CA SER A 616 8.48 36.36 27.45
C SER A 616 9.86 36.99 27.34
N SER A 617 10.60 36.64 26.28
CA SER A 617 11.85 37.30 25.93
C SER A 617 11.51 38.67 25.39
N SER A 618 11.42 39.62 26.30
CA SER A 618 11.75 41.02 26.05
C SER A 618 13.24 41.10 25.71
N GLN A 619 13.55 41.29 24.43
CA GLN A 619 14.67 42.08 23.91
C GLN A 619 14.55 42.24 22.40
#